data_AF-A0A6S6TDN4-F1
#
_entry.id   AF-A0A6S6TDN4-F1
#
_cell.length_a   1.000
_cell.length_b   1.000
_cell.length_c   1.000
_cell.angle_alpha   90.00
_cell.angle_beta   90.00
_cell.angle_gamma   90.00
#
_symmetry.space_group_name_H-M   'P 1'
#
loop_
_entity.id
_entity.type
_entity.pdbx_description
1 polymer ?
#
loop_
_entity_poly.entity_id
_entity_poly.type
_entity_poly.pdbx_seq_one_letter_code
_entity_poly.pdbx_strand_id
1 'polypeptide(L)'
;MFGVNLADGRIKAYDLNFMGQDKTFYVQCVRGNEAYGVNNFVDNGDETISDTSTNLMWQKNDSESELAWDDAIDYCEDFNLASHTDWRLPNTKELQNIVDYSKSPDTSLSAAIDTEYFNATQISNEAAQDDYGFYWTGTTHENMTNGSAAAYVSFGRSLGYLDEKWTDVHGAGAQRSDPKNMDILGEDYLTITDDNGNTAIVHGPQGDIIRGVNFARCVRNI
;
A
#
# COMPACT_ATOMS: atom_id res chain seq x y z
N MET A 1 -15.34 3.84 -8.38
CA MET A 1 -15.80 3.29 -7.08
C MET A 1 -14.72 2.38 -6.53
N PHE A 2 -14.37 2.47 -5.25
CA PHE A 2 -13.53 1.45 -4.62
C PHE A 2 -14.38 0.25 -4.16
N GLY A 3 -13.88 -0.96 -4.37
CA GLY A 3 -14.57 -2.18 -3.94
C GLY A 3 -13.61 -3.31 -3.60
N VAL A 4 -14.06 -4.19 -2.71
CA VAL A 4 -13.35 -5.43 -2.39
C VAL A 4 -13.66 -6.46 -3.47
N ASN A 5 -12.61 -6.99 -4.10
CA ASN A 5 -12.72 -8.18 -4.92
C ASN A 5 -12.60 -9.41 -4.02
N LEU A 6 -13.72 -10.07 -3.73
CA LEU A 6 -13.73 -11.26 -2.85
C LEU A 6 -13.06 -12.49 -3.47
N ALA A 7 -12.81 -12.50 -4.78
CA ALA A 7 -12.16 -13.63 -5.45
C ALA A 7 -10.63 -13.59 -5.27
N ASP A 8 -10.03 -12.40 -5.20
CA ASP A 8 -8.57 -12.25 -5.05
C ASP A 8 -8.13 -11.47 -3.79
N GLY A 9 -9.08 -11.00 -2.99
CA GLY A 9 -8.85 -10.33 -1.70
C GLY A 9 -8.34 -8.90 -1.81
N ARG A 10 -8.31 -8.30 -3.00
CA ARG A 10 -7.78 -6.95 -3.23
C ARG A 10 -8.85 -5.87 -3.14
N ILE A 11 -8.44 -4.67 -2.72
CA ILE A 11 -9.26 -3.45 -2.82
C ILE A 11 -8.85 -2.74 -4.10
N LYS A 12 -9.80 -2.52 -5.02
CA LYS A 12 -9.56 -1.97 -6.35
C LYS A 12 -10.49 -0.81 -6.64
N ALA A 13 -10.05 0.13 -7.49
CA ALA A 13 -10.96 1.07 -8.12
C ALA A 13 -11.62 0.41 -9.35
N TYR A 14 -12.90 0.70 -9.54
CA TYR A 14 -13.73 0.22 -10.65
C TYR A 14 -14.38 1.39 -11.36
N ASP A 15 -14.38 1.33 -12.68
CA ASP A 15 -15.14 2.25 -13.53
C ASP A 15 -16.63 2.19 -13.24
N LEU A 16 -17.27 3.35 -13.32
CA LEU A 16 -18.71 3.51 -13.14
C LEU A 16 -19.52 3.03 -14.36
N ASN A 17 -18.85 2.82 -15.50
CA ASN A 17 -19.47 2.39 -16.75
C ASN A 17 -18.86 1.08 -17.23
N PHE A 18 -19.69 0.22 -17.83
CA PHE A 18 -19.24 -0.98 -18.54
C PHE A 18 -19.99 -1.10 -19.86
N MET A 19 -19.25 -1.14 -20.98
CA MET A 19 -19.82 -1.19 -22.34
C MET A 19 -20.84 -0.06 -22.63
N GLY A 20 -20.57 1.15 -22.14
CA GLY A 20 -21.43 2.32 -22.36
C GLY A 20 -22.74 2.32 -21.56
N GLN A 21 -22.82 1.52 -20.50
CA GLN A 21 -23.94 1.51 -19.55
C GLN A 21 -23.42 1.71 -18.12
N ASP A 22 -24.21 2.38 -17.29
CA ASP A 22 -23.91 2.51 -15.86
C ASP A 22 -23.82 1.13 -15.20
N LYS A 23 -22.70 0.90 -14.50
CA LYS A 23 -22.42 -0.35 -13.82
C LYS A 23 -23.21 -0.41 -12.52
N THR A 24 -23.94 -1.51 -12.31
CA THR A 24 -24.58 -1.79 -11.01
C THR A 24 -23.56 -2.44 -10.08
N PHE A 25 -23.48 -1.93 -8.85
CA PHE A 25 -22.58 -2.44 -7.83
C PHE A 25 -23.36 -3.09 -6.70
N TYR A 26 -22.81 -4.19 -6.18
CA TYR A 26 -23.33 -4.85 -4.99
C TYR A 26 -22.69 -4.23 -3.76
N VAL A 27 -23.51 -3.90 -2.77
CA VAL A 27 -23.05 -3.38 -1.48
C VAL A 27 -23.30 -4.42 -0.40
N GLN A 28 -22.34 -4.58 0.51
CA GLN A 28 -22.53 -5.35 1.72
C GLN A 28 -22.77 -4.39 2.88
N CYS A 29 -24.02 -4.25 3.29
CA CYS A 29 -24.36 -3.42 4.44
C CYS A 29 -23.89 -4.10 5.74
N VAL A 30 -23.14 -3.38 6.56
CA VAL A 30 -22.72 -3.82 7.90
C VAL A 30 -23.51 -3.07 8.97
N ARG A 31 -23.72 -3.68 10.14
CA ARG A 31 -24.34 -3.00 11.29
C ARG A 31 -23.35 -1.96 11.83
N GLY A 32 -23.77 -0.70 11.91
CA GLY A 32 -22.90 0.43 12.24
C GLY A 32 -22.14 0.25 13.56
N ASN A 33 -20.82 0.42 13.48
CA ASN A 33 -19.94 0.71 14.60
C ASN A 33 -19.14 1.95 14.22
N GLU A 34 -19.62 3.13 14.61
CA GLU A 34 -18.95 4.40 14.32
C GLU A 34 -17.58 4.54 15.00
N ALA A 35 -17.29 3.68 16.00
CA ALA A 35 -15.98 3.64 16.64
C ALA A 35 -14.97 2.74 15.90
N TYR A 36 -15.41 1.92 14.95
CA TYR A 36 -14.49 1.07 14.19
C TYR A 36 -13.70 1.90 13.18
N GLY A 37 -12.37 1.76 13.19
CA GLY A 37 -11.47 2.50 12.30
C GLY A 37 -11.22 3.95 12.73
N VAL A 38 -11.60 4.32 13.96
CA VAL A 38 -11.23 5.63 14.54
C VAL A 38 -9.97 5.44 15.37
N ASN A 39 -8.84 5.87 14.81
CA ASN A 39 -7.56 5.85 15.51
C ASN A 39 -7.53 6.89 16.65
N ASN A 40 -6.74 6.62 17.68
CA ASN A 40 -6.45 7.59 18.74
C ASN A 40 -4.93 7.68 18.94
N PHE A 41 -4.30 8.44 18.04
CA PHE A 41 -2.86 8.61 17.95
C PHE A 41 -2.31 9.55 19.03
N VAL A 42 -1.19 9.15 19.62
CA VAL A 42 -0.41 9.91 20.59
C VAL A 42 1.04 9.91 20.11
N ASP A 43 1.58 11.09 19.82
CA ASP A 43 3.02 11.25 19.60
C ASP A 43 3.72 11.17 20.96
N ASN A 44 4.62 10.20 21.12
CA ASN A 44 5.34 9.98 22.37
C ASN A 44 6.56 10.91 22.52
N GLY A 45 6.92 11.69 21.49
CA GLY A 45 8.05 12.61 21.50
C GLY A 45 9.41 11.95 21.34
N ASP A 46 9.44 10.67 20.96
CA ASP A 46 10.63 9.83 20.81
C ASP A 46 10.65 9.08 19.46
N GLU A 47 10.02 9.68 18.45
CA GLU A 47 9.86 9.14 17.09
C GLU A 47 8.94 7.91 17.01
N THR A 48 8.15 7.64 18.06
CA THR A 48 7.08 6.64 18.05
C THR A 48 5.70 7.26 18.20
N ILE A 49 4.70 6.64 17.57
CA ILE A 49 3.30 7.03 17.63
C ILE A 49 2.49 5.87 18.23
N SER A 50 1.86 6.08 19.38
CA SER A 50 0.95 5.11 19.98
C SER A 50 -0.47 5.28 19.42
N ASP A 51 -1.10 4.21 18.98
CA ASP A 51 -2.54 4.16 18.71
C ASP A 51 -3.26 3.40 19.84
N THR A 52 -3.86 4.16 20.76
CA THR A 52 -4.55 3.59 21.92
C THR A 52 -5.87 2.90 21.57
N SER A 53 -6.38 3.05 20.33
CA SER A 53 -7.57 2.34 19.86
C SER A 53 -7.27 0.88 19.53
N THR A 54 -6.05 0.59 19.05
CA THR A 54 -5.60 -0.75 18.66
C THR A 54 -4.58 -1.37 19.62
N ASN A 55 -4.06 -0.60 20.57
CA ASN A 55 -2.91 -0.99 21.41
C ASN A 55 -1.69 -1.34 20.56
N LEU A 56 -1.46 -0.55 19.51
CA LEU A 56 -0.28 -0.62 18.67
C LEU A 56 0.58 0.62 18.88
N MET A 57 1.88 0.47 18.68
CA MET A 57 2.82 1.58 18.58
C MET A 57 3.56 1.45 17.25
N TRP A 58 3.70 2.58 16.57
CA TRP A 58 4.23 2.70 15.23
C TRP A 58 5.51 3.52 15.22
N GLN A 59 6.41 3.21 14.30
CA GLN A 59 7.49 4.10 13.92
C GLN A 59 6.89 5.35 13.25
N LYS A 60 7.38 6.54 13.61
CA LYS A 60 6.95 7.83 13.03
C LYS A 60 7.45 8.05 11.60
N ASN A 61 8.72 7.76 11.37
CA ASN A 61 9.33 7.74 10.04
C ASN A 61 9.12 6.37 9.37
N ASP A 62 9.22 6.29 8.05
CA ASP A 62 9.29 5.00 7.37
C ASP A 62 10.75 4.55 7.21
N SER A 63 11.00 3.52 6.42
CA SER A 63 12.35 3.02 6.15
C SER A 63 13.24 3.99 5.36
N GLU A 64 12.70 5.11 4.85
CA GLU A 64 13.37 6.12 4.00
C GLU A 64 13.93 5.57 2.66
N SER A 65 13.90 4.26 2.47
CA SER A 65 14.26 3.55 1.24
C SER A 65 13.33 2.36 0.99
N GLU A 66 13.19 1.99 -0.28
CA GLU A 66 12.46 0.80 -0.69
C GLU A 66 13.31 -0.47 -0.44
N LEU A 67 12.67 -1.51 0.08
CA LEU A 67 13.30 -2.77 0.51
C LEU A 67 12.65 -3.95 -0.21
N ALA A 68 13.41 -5.01 -0.49
CA ALA A 68 12.83 -6.29 -0.85
C ALA A 68 12.01 -6.84 0.33
N TRP A 69 11.09 -7.78 0.08
CA TRP A 69 10.15 -8.21 1.12
C TRP A 69 10.84 -8.85 2.34
N ASP A 70 11.82 -9.72 2.12
CA ASP A 70 12.59 -10.33 3.22
C ASP A 70 13.43 -9.27 3.95
N ASP A 71 14.06 -8.34 3.22
CA ASP A 71 14.82 -7.22 3.82
C ASP A 71 13.92 -6.30 4.67
N ALA A 72 12.64 -6.14 4.31
CA ALA A 72 11.67 -5.36 5.07
C ALA A 72 11.25 -6.06 6.38
N ILE A 73 11.23 -7.39 6.40
CA ILE A 73 11.02 -8.17 7.62
C ILE A 73 12.23 -7.98 8.53
N ASP A 74 13.43 -8.25 8.00
CA ASP A 74 14.70 -8.12 8.74
C ASP A 74 14.87 -6.69 9.27
N TYR A 75 14.59 -5.67 8.45
CA TYR A 75 14.60 -4.26 8.85
C TYR A 75 13.78 -4.01 10.12
N CYS A 76 12.56 -4.55 10.17
CA CYS A 76 11.70 -4.34 11.34
C CYS A 76 12.05 -5.22 12.53
N GLU A 77 12.54 -6.45 12.33
CA GLU A 77 12.94 -7.33 13.43
C GLU A 77 14.24 -6.87 14.10
N ASP A 78 15.16 -6.27 13.34
CA ASP A 78 16.40 -5.68 13.84
C ASP A 78 16.22 -4.22 14.33
N PHE A 79 15.03 -3.64 14.13
CA PHE A 79 14.78 -2.25 14.46
C PHE A 79 14.86 -1.99 15.97
N ASN A 80 15.60 -0.95 16.37
CA ASN A 80 15.69 -0.51 17.76
C ASN A 80 15.38 0.99 17.82
N LEU A 81 14.26 1.31 18.45
CA LEU A 81 13.77 2.68 18.60
C LEU A 81 13.09 2.85 19.95
N ALA A 82 13.32 3.98 20.62
CA ALA A 82 12.75 4.30 21.93
C ALA A 82 12.98 3.20 23.00
N SER A 83 14.11 2.48 22.94
CA SER A 83 14.44 1.33 23.81
C SER A 83 13.54 0.10 23.62
N HIS A 84 12.82 0.02 22.50
CA HIS A 84 12.03 -1.13 22.09
C HIS A 84 12.75 -1.90 20.98
N THR A 85 12.72 -3.23 21.09
CA THR A 85 13.37 -4.18 20.16
C THR A 85 12.41 -5.29 19.72
N ASP A 86 11.11 -5.11 19.96
CA ASP A 86 10.00 -6.02 19.65
C ASP A 86 9.18 -5.50 18.45
N TRP A 87 9.84 -4.76 17.56
CA TRP A 87 9.28 -4.26 16.32
C TRP A 87 9.10 -5.39 15.31
N ARG A 88 8.10 -5.23 14.44
CA ARG A 88 7.79 -6.18 13.37
C ARG A 88 7.16 -5.45 12.19
N LEU A 89 7.22 -6.09 11.03
CA LEU A 89 6.44 -5.65 9.88
C LEU A 89 4.94 -5.83 10.18
N PRO A 90 4.08 -4.82 9.91
CA PRO A 90 2.65 -4.90 10.21
C PRO A 90 1.97 -5.92 9.30
N ASN A 91 0.88 -6.52 9.77
CA ASN A 91 -0.01 -7.24 8.87
C ASN A 91 -0.86 -6.25 8.05
N THR A 92 -1.52 -6.73 6.99
CA THR A 92 -2.27 -5.85 6.08
C THR A 92 -3.40 -5.07 6.76
N LYS A 93 -4.06 -5.65 7.77
CA LYS A 93 -5.15 -4.95 8.48
C LYS A 93 -4.64 -3.83 9.36
N GLU A 94 -3.50 -4.03 10.01
CA GLU A 94 -2.86 -3.00 10.83
C GLU A 94 -2.43 -1.83 9.94
N LEU A 95 -1.80 -2.11 8.81
CA LEU A 95 -1.35 -1.07 7.89
C LEU A 95 -2.53 -0.34 7.22
N GLN A 96 -3.61 -1.05 6.89
CA GLN A 96 -4.86 -0.42 6.44
C GLN A 96 -5.49 0.50 7.49
N ASN A 97 -5.32 0.19 8.78
CA ASN A 97 -5.93 0.99 9.83
C ASN A 97 -5.32 2.40 9.92
N ILE A 98 -4.09 2.61 9.46
CA ILE A 98 -3.46 3.93 9.46
C ILE A 98 -3.64 4.70 8.15
N VAL A 99 -4.36 4.16 7.17
CA VAL A 99 -4.68 4.86 5.92
C VAL A 99 -5.73 5.94 6.17
N ASP A 100 -5.44 7.16 5.74
CA ASP A 100 -6.42 8.26 5.70
C ASP A 100 -7.03 8.34 4.29
N TYR A 101 -8.20 7.71 4.12
CA TYR A 101 -8.93 7.68 2.85
C TYR A 101 -9.52 9.04 2.42
N SER A 102 -9.39 10.09 3.24
CA SER A 102 -9.75 11.46 2.85
C SER A 102 -8.61 12.19 2.13
N LYS A 103 -7.41 11.59 2.11
CA LYS A 103 -6.18 12.17 1.56
C LYS A 103 -5.65 11.34 0.40
N SER A 104 -4.99 12.02 -0.53
CA SER A 104 -4.23 11.41 -1.63
C SER A 104 -3.32 12.45 -2.28
N PRO A 105 -2.37 12.02 -3.12
CA PRO A 105 -1.57 12.95 -3.91
C PRO A 105 -2.42 13.92 -4.75
N ASP A 106 -3.57 13.46 -5.27
CA ASP A 106 -4.44 14.25 -6.14
C ASP A 106 -5.44 15.14 -5.39
N THR A 107 -5.78 14.82 -4.15
CA THR A 107 -6.81 15.55 -3.38
C THR A 107 -6.23 16.46 -2.30
N SER A 108 -5.11 16.07 -1.70
CA SER A 108 -4.49 16.77 -0.57
C SER A 108 -3.00 17.08 -0.76
N LEU A 109 -2.40 16.69 -1.89
CA LEU A 109 -0.96 16.83 -2.15
C LEU A 109 -0.11 16.16 -1.05
N SER A 110 -0.60 15.05 -0.50
CA SER A 110 0.05 14.32 0.58
C SER A 110 -0.14 12.81 0.43
N ALA A 111 0.63 12.02 1.17
CA ALA A 111 0.34 10.60 1.36
C ALA A 111 -1.06 10.43 1.99
N ALA A 112 -1.69 9.28 1.73
CA ALA A 112 -2.96 8.86 2.32
C ALA A 112 -2.77 8.38 3.77
N ILE A 113 -2.25 9.25 4.64
CA ILE A 113 -1.98 9.00 6.06
C ILE A 113 -2.19 10.28 6.87
N ASP A 114 -2.36 10.14 8.18
CA ASP A 114 -2.37 11.31 9.06
C ASP A 114 -0.98 11.94 9.20
N THR A 115 -0.72 12.93 8.34
CA THR A 115 0.52 13.72 8.27
C THR A 115 0.81 14.57 9.50
N GLU A 116 -0.11 14.69 10.46
CA GLU A 116 0.21 15.29 11.76
C GLU A 116 1.09 14.35 12.61
N TYR A 117 0.88 13.04 12.46
CA TYR A 117 1.56 12.01 13.25
C TYR A 117 2.64 11.27 12.49
N PHE A 118 2.47 11.04 11.19
CA PHE A 118 3.36 10.18 10.41
C PHE A 118 4.08 10.94 9.29
N ASN A 119 5.37 10.66 9.14
CA ASN A 119 6.15 11.10 7.98
C ASN A 119 6.14 10.02 6.91
N ALA A 120 5.95 10.40 5.65
CA ALA A 120 6.02 9.50 4.51
C ALA A 120 7.05 10.03 3.51
N THR A 121 7.98 9.17 3.09
CA THR A 121 9.01 9.52 2.13
C THR A 121 8.39 9.80 0.76
N GLN A 122 8.67 10.99 0.22
CA GLN A 122 8.23 11.38 -1.12
C GLN A 122 9.11 10.71 -2.17
N ILE A 123 8.50 10.25 -3.26
CA ILE A 123 9.16 9.62 -4.40
C ILE A 123 8.80 10.32 -5.70
N SER A 124 9.57 10.06 -6.76
CA SER A 124 9.12 10.27 -8.14
C SER A 124 8.59 8.95 -8.67
N ASN A 125 7.31 8.90 -9.03
CA ASN A 125 6.69 7.70 -9.58
C ASN A 125 7.13 7.43 -11.04
N GLU A 126 6.61 6.35 -11.60
CA GLU A 126 6.92 5.86 -12.95
C GLU A 126 6.40 6.80 -14.06
N ALA A 127 5.52 7.74 -13.73
CA ALA A 127 5.08 8.81 -14.61
C ALA A 127 5.90 10.11 -14.44
N ALA A 128 7.02 10.06 -13.70
CA ALA A 128 7.86 11.20 -13.34
C ALA A 128 7.10 12.29 -12.56
N GLN A 129 6.19 11.89 -11.67
CA GLN A 129 5.41 12.79 -10.82
C GLN A 129 5.79 12.63 -9.35
N ASP A 130 5.68 13.73 -8.60
CA ASP A 130 5.73 13.71 -7.14
C ASP A 130 4.63 12.80 -6.57
N ASP A 131 5.04 11.83 -5.75
CA ASP A 131 4.17 10.81 -5.21
C ASP A 131 4.69 10.25 -3.88
N TYR A 132 4.01 9.23 -3.36
CA TYR A 132 4.39 8.49 -2.17
C TYR A 132 4.39 7.00 -2.44
N GLY A 133 5.24 6.28 -1.71
CA GLY A 133 5.46 4.86 -1.93
C GLY A 133 4.33 3.95 -1.45
N PHE A 134 4.54 2.65 -1.68
CA PHE A 134 3.76 1.59 -1.08
C PHE A 134 4.53 0.99 0.10
N TYR A 135 3.82 0.36 1.00
CA TYR A 135 4.38 -0.19 2.23
C TYR A 135 4.11 -1.67 2.32
N TRP A 136 5.18 -2.44 2.50
CA TRP A 136 5.08 -3.89 2.69
C TRP A 136 4.29 -4.23 3.96
N THR A 137 3.65 -5.39 3.89
CA THR A 137 3.06 -6.04 5.06
C THR A 137 3.71 -7.40 5.26
N GLY A 138 3.71 -7.92 6.48
CA GLY A 138 4.10 -9.31 6.78
C GLY A 138 3.09 -10.35 6.29
N THR A 139 2.08 -9.95 5.51
CA THR A 139 1.01 -10.83 5.04
C THR A 139 1.34 -11.37 3.65
N THR A 140 1.41 -12.70 3.54
CA THR A 140 1.55 -13.37 2.25
C THR A 140 0.25 -13.26 1.46
N HIS A 141 0.34 -12.90 0.18
CA HIS A 141 -0.78 -13.00 -0.75
C HIS A 141 -0.77 -14.38 -1.39
N GLU A 142 -1.56 -15.29 -0.80
CA GLU A 142 -1.69 -16.66 -1.28
C GLU A 142 -2.72 -16.75 -2.41
N ASN A 143 -2.40 -17.57 -3.41
CA ASN A 143 -3.34 -18.01 -4.44
C ASN A 143 -3.53 -19.54 -4.33
N MET A 144 -4.26 -20.14 -5.27
CA MET A 144 -4.55 -21.59 -5.24
C MET A 144 -3.32 -22.49 -5.40
N THR A 145 -2.17 -21.96 -5.81
CA THR A 145 -0.96 -22.73 -6.16
C THR A 145 0.25 -22.42 -5.29
N ASN A 146 0.40 -21.20 -4.77
CA ASN A 146 1.51 -20.79 -3.91
C ASN A 146 1.24 -19.47 -3.14
N GLY A 147 2.22 -19.06 -2.33
CA GLY A 147 2.29 -17.76 -1.64
C GLY A 147 3.55 -16.97 -2.00
N SER A 148 3.87 -16.89 -3.29
CA SER A 148 5.08 -16.22 -3.79
C SER A 148 5.01 -14.69 -3.78
N ALA A 149 3.83 -14.12 -3.49
CA ALA A 149 3.62 -12.68 -3.41
C ALA A 149 3.36 -12.25 -1.97
N ALA A 150 3.67 -11.00 -1.66
CA ALA A 150 3.33 -10.36 -0.40
C ALA A 150 2.37 -9.20 -0.64
N ALA A 151 1.47 -8.96 0.30
CA ALA A 151 0.56 -7.83 0.23
C ALA A 151 1.28 -6.54 0.63
N TYR A 152 0.92 -5.43 -0.02
CA TYR A 152 1.29 -4.08 0.36
C TYR A 152 0.06 -3.17 0.37
N VAL A 153 0.19 -2.03 1.03
CA VAL A 153 -0.80 -0.95 1.00
C VAL A 153 -0.17 0.29 0.37
N SER A 154 -0.89 0.90 -0.57
CA SER A 154 -0.43 2.11 -1.26
C SER A 154 -0.78 3.36 -0.47
N PHE A 155 0.20 4.25 -0.25
CA PHE A 155 -0.02 5.56 0.37
C PHE A 155 0.07 6.70 -0.65
N GLY A 156 0.50 6.41 -1.88
CA GLY A 156 0.46 7.31 -3.04
C GLY A 156 -0.45 6.78 -4.16
N ARG A 157 -0.20 7.17 -5.41
CA ARG A 157 -0.99 6.69 -6.56
C ARG A 157 -0.66 5.23 -6.86
N SER A 158 -1.67 4.42 -7.11
CA SER A 158 -1.51 3.02 -7.46
C SER A 158 -1.58 2.86 -8.97
N LEU A 159 -0.47 3.21 -9.62
CA LEU A 159 -0.39 3.30 -11.07
C LEU A 159 -0.48 1.94 -11.78
N GLY A 160 -0.96 2.03 -13.01
CA GLY A 160 -0.90 1.00 -14.03
C GLY A 160 -0.76 1.61 -15.42
N TYR A 161 -0.35 0.82 -16.40
CA TYR A 161 -0.25 1.23 -17.79
C TYR A 161 -1.45 0.75 -18.60
N LEU A 162 -2.40 1.66 -18.84
CA LEU A 162 -3.66 1.39 -19.53
C LEU A 162 -3.84 2.41 -20.66
N ASP A 163 -4.31 1.94 -21.82
CA ASP A 163 -4.53 2.79 -23.01
C ASP A 163 -3.31 3.67 -23.37
N GLU A 164 -2.13 3.05 -23.33
CA GLU A 164 -0.83 3.68 -23.62
C GLU A 164 -0.47 4.85 -22.69
N LYS A 165 -0.98 4.83 -21.45
CA LYS A 165 -0.75 5.89 -20.45
C LYS A 165 -0.57 5.34 -19.04
N TRP A 166 0.32 5.97 -18.28
CA TRP A 166 0.33 5.84 -16.82
C TRP A 166 -0.96 6.41 -16.24
N THR A 167 -1.72 5.58 -15.55
CA THR A 167 -3.01 5.92 -14.98
C THR A 167 -3.05 5.42 -13.55
N ASP A 168 -3.54 6.25 -12.61
CA ASP A 168 -3.87 5.76 -11.27
C ASP A 168 -5.12 4.89 -11.33
N VAL A 169 -4.92 3.59 -11.51
CA VAL A 169 -5.98 2.61 -11.75
C VAL A 169 -6.56 2.04 -10.47
N HIS A 170 -5.92 2.25 -9.30
CA HIS A 170 -6.45 1.78 -8.02
C HIS A 170 -6.56 2.82 -6.92
N GLY A 171 -5.87 3.97 -6.99
CA GLY A 171 -5.90 5.01 -5.96
C GLY A 171 -4.99 4.76 -4.76
N ALA A 172 -4.80 5.81 -3.97
CA ALA A 172 -4.20 5.70 -2.63
C ALA A 172 -5.11 4.92 -1.68
N GLY A 173 -4.52 4.16 -0.78
CA GLY A 173 -5.21 3.23 0.13
C GLY A 173 -5.55 1.86 -0.49
N ALA A 174 -5.14 1.60 -1.74
CA ALA A 174 -5.30 0.30 -2.36
C ALA A 174 -4.46 -0.78 -1.68
N GLN A 175 -5.03 -1.99 -1.57
CA GLN A 175 -4.30 -3.18 -1.16
C GLN A 175 -4.01 -4.03 -2.40
N ARG A 176 -2.74 -4.18 -2.72
CA ARG A 176 -2.24 -4.97 -3.84
C ARG A 176 -1.14 -5.91 -3.35
N SER A 177 -0.43 -6.54 -4.28
CA SER A 177 0.60 -7.52 -3.97
C SER A 177 1.68 -7.52 -5.02
N ASP A 178 2.91 -7.66 -4.60
CA ASP A 178 4.08 -7.81 -5.48
C ASP A 178 4.78 -9.14 -5.18
N PRO A 179 5.53 -9.70 -6.15
CA PRO A 179 6.36 -10.88 -5.93
C PRO A 179 7.37 -10.63 -4.78
N LYS A 180 7.56 -11.63 -3.92
CA LYS A 180 8.60 -11.59 -2.87
C LYS A 180 10.01 -11.63 -3.46
N ASN A 181 10.15 -12.20 -4.66
CA ASN A 181 11.40 -12.31 -5.39
C ASN A 181 11.17 -11.99 -6.87
N MET A 182 11.83 -10.96 -7.37
CA MET A 182 11.76 -10.49 -8.76
C MET A 182 12.56 -11.35 -9.75
N ASP A 183 13.34 -12.32 -9.28
CA ASP A 183 14.08 -13.24 -10.16
C ASP A 183 13.17 -14.34 -10.74
N ILE A 184 11.92 -14.45 -10.27
CA ILE A 184 11.00 -15.54 -10.61
C ILE A 184 9.74 -14.98 -11.29
N LEU A 185 9.91 -13.98 -12.16
CA LEU A 185 8.81 -13.45 -12.95
C LEU A 185 8.46 -14.39 -14.11
N GLY A 186 7.16 -14.58 -14.34
CA GLY A 186 6.64 -15.30 -15.50
C GLY A 186 6.61 -14.43 -16.77
N GLU A 187 6.24 -15.05 -17.89
CA GLU A 187 6.06 -14.35 -19.18
C GLU A 187 4.91 -13.33 -19.17
N ASP A 188 4.06 -13.35 -18.14
CA ASP A 188 2.95 -12.43 -17.92
C ASP A 188 3.36 -11.07 -17.32
N TYR A 189 4.62 -10.91 -16.94
CA TYR A 189 5.21 -9.64 -16.53
C TYR A 189 5.90 -8.99 -17.72
N LEU A 190 5.54 -7.74 -18.02
CA LEU A 190 6.02 -7.02 -19.20
C LEU A 190 6.79 -5.78 -18.77
N THR A 191 7.95 -5.53 -19.39
CA THR A 191 8.62 -4.23 -19.30
C THR A 191 8.02 -3.29 -20.34
N ILE A 192 7.48 -2.18 -19.88
CA ILE A 192 6.91 -1.12 -20.71
C ILE A 192 7.77 0.13 -20.59
N THR A 193 8.02 0.79 -21.72
CA THR A 193 8.65 2.10 -21.78
C THR A 193 7.72 3.08 -22.50
N ASP A 194 7.43 4.23 -21.89
CA ASP A 194 6.60 5.27 -22.51
C ASP A 194 7.39 6.14 -23.50
N ASP A 195 6.70 7.06 -24.19
CA ASP A 195 7.31 7.99 -25.15
C ASP A 195 8.35 8.94 -24.53
N ASN A 196 8.33 9.12 -23.21
CA ASN A 196 9.29 9.95 -22.48
C ASN A 196 10.50 9.14 -21.98
N GLY A 197 10.53 7.82 -22.23
CA GLY A 197 11.58 6.92 -21.78
C GLY A 197 11.41 6.38 -20.36
N ASN A 198 10.29 6.67 -19.68
CA ASN A 198 10.00 6.11 -18.37
C ASN A 198 9.67 4.63 -18.51
N THR A 199 10.26 3.79 -17.65
CA THR A 199 10.15 2.33 -17.76
C THR A 199 9.63 1.72 -16.47
N ALA A 200 8.71 0.76 -16.58
CA ALA A 200 8.22 -0.03 -15.45
C ALA A 200 7.94 -1.48 -15.84
N ILE A 201 7.94 -2.38 -14.85
CA ILE A 201 7.38 -3.72 -15.02
C ILE A 201 5.89 -3.65 -14.69
N VAL A 202 5.06 -4.23 -15.54
CA VAL A 202 3.60 -4.27 -15.38
C VAL A 202 3.08 -5.70 -15.44
N HIS A 203 1.94 -5.92 -14.79
CA HIS A 203 1.24 -7.20 -14.78
C HIS A 203 -0.26 -7.04 -14.98
N GLY A 204 -0.90 -8.05 -15.58
CA GLY A 204 -2.36 -8.13 -15.64
C GLY A 204 -3.05 -7.09 -16.54
N PRO A 205 -4.40 -7.12 -16.58
CA PRO A 205 -5.18 -6.41 -17.61
C PRO A 205 -5.16 -4.88 -17.52
N GLN A 206 -4.90 -4.33 -16.32
CA GLN A 206 -4.83 -2.87 -16.09
C GLN A 206 -3.38 -2.35 -16.16
N GLY A 207 -2.42 -3.22 -16.51
CA GLY A 207 -1.00 -2.88 -16.54
C GLY A 207 -0.47 -2.49 -15.16
N ASP A 208 -0.95 -3.15 -14.12
CA ASP A 208 -0.61 -2.94 -12.72
C ASP A 208 0.92 -2.87 -12.52
N ILE A 209 1.46 -1.74 -12.03
CA ILE A 209 2.91 -1.62 -11.82
C ILE A 209 3.37 -2.59 -10.74
N ILE A 210 4.53 -3.22 -11.00
CA ILE A 210 5.24 -4.14 -10.11
C ILE A 210 6.63 -3.57 -9.84
N ARG A 211 6.95 -3.36 -8.57
CA ARG A 211 8.26 -2.85 -8.12
C ARG A 211 9.12 -3.96 -7.54
N GLY A 212 8.53 -4.88 -6.79
CA GLY A 212 9.25 -5.90 -6.03
C GLY A 212 10.05 -5.37 -4.83
N VAL A 213 10.08 -4.04 -4.67
CA VAL A 213 10.61 -3.33 -3.51
C VAL A 213 9.57 -2.30 -3.07
N ASN A 214 9.38 -2.14 -1.77
CA ASN A 214 8.43 -1.20 -1.18
C ASN A 214 9.00 -0.72 0.18
N PHE A 215 8.47 0.39 0.71
CA PHE A 215 8.88 0.90 2.01
C PHE A 215 8.41 -0.03 3.15
N ALA A 216 9.00 0.14 4.33
CA ALA A 216 8.55 -0.49 5.57
C ALA A 216 8.17 0.59 6.60
N ARG A 217 7.18 0.28 7.43
CA ARG A 217 6.88 1.03 8.66
C ARG A 217 6.62 0.03 9.76
N CYS A 218 7.50 0.01 10.75
CA CYS A 218 7.43 -1.01 11.77
C CYS A 218 6.35 -0.71 12.82
N VAL A 219 5.80 -1.78 13.39
CA VAL A 219 4.78 -1.73 14.43
C VAL A 219 5.17 -2.67 15.58
N ARG A 220 4.72 -2.36 16.79
CA ARG A 220 4.79 -3.23 17.96
C ARG A 220 3.50 -3.16 18.76
N ASN A 221 3.30 -4.08 19.71
CA ASN A 221 2.17 -4.06 20.63
C ASN A 221 2.53 -3.28 21.90
N ILE A 222 1.53 -2.67 22.56
CA ILE A 222 1.69 -1.96 23.85
C ILE A 222 0.73 -2.44 24.93
#